data_AF-A0A9N8MV72-F1
#
_entry.id   AF-A0A9N8MV72-F1
#
_cell.length_a   1.000
_cell.length_b   1.000
_cell.length_c   1.000
_cell.angle_alpha   90.00
_cell.angle_beta   90.00
_cell.angle_gamma   90.00
#
_symmetry.space_group_name_H-M   'P 1'
#
loop_
_entity.id
_entity.type
_entity.pdbx_description
1 polymer ?
#
loop_
_entity_poly.entity_id
_entity_poly.type
_entity_poly.pdbx_seq_one_letter_code
_entity_poly.pdbx_strand_id
1 'polypeptide(L)'
;MTQTPHNEADRKALPPGASAGRADDNDAPLDPSRHRALAEAQRTDGDELGAIAHLIAAHTLDAYAAAAPDASVSNLCDVATGYFMKGDYVIAEYWYRLVLTLDPHVAVACQNLAAILASVGQVSEAAAYRKRAYGIQRVFVEATGAPQRRVLVLCAARTSGNVPIDALLPATTCCRIKYAIDYADDEEDHQLPAYDLVFNAIGDADIAAPLSTRLARFVSRCARPLLNPPAAVARTQRHRTASLLDGLPDVQVAPCVQSDAAPASRAALNALLVEGDIDFPVLARPAATHGGEGLTLCESLSALEPWLSAQAGVSYLTAFRDTRSADGFYRKYRIIFVDREPFPYHLAISPHWMVHYYSADMEQHAWKLEEERRFLDNPHAALGERVLSAIAAIGKRLDLDYGGIDFTVLPGGQILVFEANATMLAHFERETGVLAHKNPYVQHIADAFERMTTRHTST
;
A
#
# COMPACT_ATOMS: atom_id res chain seq x y z
N MET A 1 -0.66 -2.24 13.09
CA MET A 1 -1.12 -2.05 11.69
C MET A 1 -2.06 -0.85 11.53
N THR A 2 -1.70 0.28 12.14
CA THR A 2 -2.07 1.60 11.65
C THR A 2 -1.22 1.85 10.40
N GLN A 3 -1.65 1.31 9.27
CA GLN A 3 -1.38 2.04 8.03
C GLN A 3 -2.22 3.30 8.19
N THR A 4 -1.63 4.35 8.75
CA THR A 4 -2.14 5.68 8.48
C THR A 4 -2.19 5.73 6.95
N PRO A 5 -3.35 6.02 6.33
CA PRO A 5 -3.35 6.34 4.92
C PRO A 5 -2.46 7.57 4.84
N HIS A 6 -1.18 7.38 4.48
CA HIS A 6 -0.35 8.48 4.08
C HIS A 6 -1.10 9.05 2.90
N ASN A 7 -1.74 10.19 3.17
CA ASN A 7 -2.30 11.07 2.18
C ASN A 7 -1.23 11.13 1.07
N GLU A 8 -1.58 10.80 -0.16
CA GLU A 8 -0.62 10.82 -1.28
C GLU A 8 0.06 12.21 -1.40
N ALA A 9 -0.53 13.24 -0.80
CA ALA A 9 0.00 14.58 -0.61
C ALA A 9 1.26 14.71 0.28
N ASP A 10 1.56 13.75 1.17
CA ASP A 10 2.69 13.86 2.11
C ASP A 10 4.00 13.22 1.60
N ARG A 11 3.99 12.62 0.39
CA ARG A 11 5.21 12.13 -0.27
C ARG A 11 5.98 13.26 -0.97
N LYS A 12 6.39 14.28 -0.21
CA LYS A 12 7.50 15.13 -0.66
C LYS A 12 8.81 14.42 -0.32
N ALA A 13 9.61 14.13 -1.34
CA ALA A 13 10.96 13.61 -1.16
C ALA A 13 11.73 14.50 -0.16
N LEU A 14 12.25 13.87 0.90
CA LEU A 14 13.15 14.52 1.85
C LEU A 14 14.38 15.04 1.10
N PRO A 15 14.79 16.30 1.29
CA PRO A 15 16.08 16.76 0.78
C PRO A 15 17.22 16.00 1.50
N PRO A 16 18.30 15.64 0.80
CA PRO A 16 19.45 15.02 1.43
C PRO A 16 20.20 16.07 2.25
N GLY A 17 20.22 15.93 3.58
CA GLY A 17 21.17 16.65 4.42
C GLY A 17 20.66 17.06 5.79
N ALA A 18 21.05 16.29 6.81
CA ALA A 18 21.73 16.78 8.01
C ALA A 18 22.05 15.56 8.87
N SER A 19 23.29 15.07 8.79
CA SER A 19 23.80 14.13 9.79
C SER A 19 23.95 14.87 11.12
N ALA A 20 22.92 14.83 11.97
CA ALA A 20 23.11 15.12 13.39
C ALA A 20 23.98 14.00 13.97
N GLY A 21 25.05 14.40 14.66
CA GLY A 21 26.17 13.54 15.03
C GLY A 21 25.78 12.24 15.71
N ARG A 22 26.35 11.14 15.23
CA ARG A 22 26.51 9.93 16.04
C ARG A 22 27.46 10.26 17.19
N ALA A 23 26.91 10.51 18.36
CA ALA A 23 27.66 10.37 19.60
C ALA A 23 27.69 8.88 19.95
N ASP A 24 28.89 8.29 19.94
CA ASP A 24 29.19 7.03 20.59
C ASP A 24 28.91 7.19 22.10
N ASP A 25 27.77 6.69 22.59
CA ASP A 25 27.41 6.75 24.01
C ASP A 25 26.50 5.55 24.35
N ASN A 26 27.04 4.34 24.16
CA ASN A 26 26.28 3.08 24.21
C ASN A 26 25.78 2.66 25.62
N ASP A 27 26.06 3.43 26.68
CA ASP A 27 25.60 3.15 28.06
C ASP A 27 24.77 4.27 28.70
N ALA A 28 24.53 5.39 28.01
CA ALA A 28 23.98 6.61 28.60
C ALA A 28 22.47 6.94 28.41
N PRO A 29 21.61 6.14 27.73
CA PRO A 29 20.18 6.45 27.59
C PRO A 29 19.31 5.94 28.76
N LEU A 30 19.89 5.30 29.79
CA LEU A 30 19.15 4.69 30.91
C LEU A 30 19.24 5.49 32.23
N ASP A 31 19.87 6.66 32.25
CA ASP A 31 19.98 7.50 33.46
C ASP A 31 18.80 8.48 33.61
N PRO A 32 17.92 8.31 34.61
CA PRO A 32 16.81 9.24 34.87
C PRO A 32 17.27 10.68 35.10
N SER A 33 18.44 10.90 35.72
CA SER A 33 18.92 12.24 36.08
C SER A 33 19.29 13.06 34.85
N ARG A 34 19.91 12.41 33.85
CA ARG A 34 20.15 13.01 32.53
C ARG A 34 18.85 13.45 31.86
N HIS A 35 17.82 12.61 31.89
CA HIS A 35 16.52 12.96 31.31
C HIS A 35 15.87 14.16 32.03
N ARG A 36 15.98 14.28 33.36
CA ARG A 36 15.51 15.48 34.07
C ARG A 36 16.27 16.74 33.66
N ALA A 37 17.60 16.66 33.52
CA ALA A 37 18.41 17.79 33.06
C ALA A 37 18.08 18.20 31.62
N LEU A 38 17.85 17.25 30.72
CA LEU A 38 17.40 17.51 29.35
C LEU A 38 16.02 18.17 29.31
N ALA A 39 15.11 17.77 30.20
CA ALA A 39 13.81 18.42 30.32
C ALA A 39 13.91 19.88 30.76
N GLU A 40 14.79 20.20 31.72
CA GLU A 40 15.05 21.59 32.14
C GLU A 40 15.65 22.44 31.01
N ALA A 41 16.58 21.87 30.25
CA ALA A 41 17.16 22.53 29.08
C ALA A 41 16.08 22.80 28.01
N GLN A 42 15.27 21.81 27.66
CA GLN A 42 14.19 21.98 26.67
C GLN A 42 13.15 23.03 27.10
N ARG A 43 12.79 23.09 28.40
CA ARG A 43 11.94 24.19 28.90
C ARG A 43 12.58 25.55 28.74
N THR A 44 13.88 25.65 29.01
CA THR A 44 14.64 26.90 28.85
C THR A 44 14.65 27.35 27.38
N ASP A 45 14.68 26.40 26.46
CA ASP A 45 14.62 26.65 25.01
C ASP A 45 13.19 26.81 24.47
N GLY A 46 12.17 26.70 25.33
CA GLY A 46 10.75 26.86 24.97
C GLY A 46 10.08 25.62 24.36
N ASP A 47 10.75 24.46 24.35
CA ASP A 47 10.19 23.18 23.89
C ASP A 47 9.54 22.40 25.05
N GLU A 48 8.33 22.79 25.43
CA GLU A 48 7.60 22.11 26.52
C GLU A 48 7.23 20.65 26.15
N LEU A 49 7.02 20.36 24.86
CA LEU A 49 6.71 19.00 24.41
C LEU A 49 7.90 18.07 24.64
N GLY A 50 9.09 18.50 24.22
CA GLY A 50 10.33 17.80 24.51
C GLY A 50 10.52 17.60 26.01
N ALA A 51 10.32 18.67 26.80
CA ALA A 51 10.50 18.59 28.24
C ALA A 51 9.60 17.54 28.90
N ILE A 52 8.32 17.50 28.52
CA ILE A 52 7.38 16.47 28.99
C ILE A 52 7.83 15.08 28.58
N ALA A 53 8.27 14.89 27.33
CA ALA A 53 8.78 13.59 26.86
C ALA A 53 9.96 13.09 27.70
N HIS A 54 10.92 13.96 28.01
CA HIS A 54 12.05 13.61 28.87
C HIS A 54 11.66 13.35 30.34
N LEU A 55 10.67 14.06 30.89
CA LEU A 55 10.15 13.76 32.22
C LEU A 55 9.43 12.40 32.29
N ILE A 56 8.66 12.06 31.26
CA ILE A 56 8.02 10.73 31.14
C ILE A 56 9.10 9.64 31.11
N ALA A 57 10.17 9.85 30.35
CA ALA A 57 11.30 8.92 30.29
C ALA A 57 11.98 8.76 31.65
N ALA A 58 12.31 9.86 32.34
CA ALA A 58 12.91 9.82 33.68
C ALA A 58 12.04 9.03 34.67
N HIS A 59 10.73 9.32 34.71
CA HIS A 59 9.78 8.63 35.58
C HIS A 59 9.69 7.13 35.25
N THR A 60 9.66 6.78 33.96
CA THR A 60 9.64 5.38 33.51
C THR A 60 10.91 4.67 33.93
N LEU A 61 12.08 5.30 33.75
CA LEU A 61 13.37 4.73 34.15
C LEU A 61 13.47 4.52 35.66
N ASP A 62 13.01 5.48 36.48
CA ASP A 62 12.96 5.32 37.94
C ASP A 62 12.09 4.11 38.35
N ALA A 63 10.91 3.97 37.74
CA ALA A 63 10.00 2.87 38.04
C ALA A 63 10.62 1.50 37.69
N TYR A 64 11.31 1.40 36.55
CA TYR A 64 12.04 0.18 36.17
C TYR A 64 13.25 -0.09 37.09
N ALA A 65 14.04 0.94 37.42
CA ALA A 65 15.18 0.81 38.32
C ALA A 65 14.76 0.38 39.75
N ALA A 66 13.60 0.84 40.20
CA ALA A 66 13.01 0.46 41.49
C ALA A 66 12.27 -0.89 41.45
N ALA A 67 12.19 -1.56 40.29
CA ALA A 67 11.37 -2.75 40.05
C ALA A 67 9.92 -2.57 40.55
N ALA A 68 9.34 -1.40 40.27
CA ALA A 68 7.97 -1.07 40.68
C ALA A 68 6.98 -2.08 40.06
N PRO A 69 5.99 -2.61 40.82
CA PRO A 69 5.06 -3.62 40.32
C PRO A 69 4.23 -3.19 39.10
N ASP A 70 4.05 -1.88 38.91
CA ASP A 70 3.28 -1.23 37.85
C ASP A 70 4.16 -0.52 36.81
N ALA A 71 5.48 -0.76 36.83
CA ALA A 71 6.41 -0.21 35.85
C ALA A 71 5.98 -0.58 34.42
N SER A 72 5.73 0.43 33.59
CA SER A 72 5.24 0.25 32.23
C SER A 72 5.88 1.25 31.28
N VAL A 73 6.22 0.79 30.08
CA VAL A 73 6.73 1.65 29.00
C VAL A 73 5.62 2.28 28.16
N SER A 74 4.34 2.07 28.50
CA SER A 74 3.20 2.53 27.69
C SER A 74 3.25 4.03 27.38
N ASN A 75 3.39 4.88 28.40
CA ASN A 75 3.45 6.33 28.22
C ASN A 75 4.65 6.76 27.38
N LEU A 76 5.80 6.09 27.55
CA LEU A 76 6.99 6.36 26.76
C LEU A 76 6.81 5.92 25.30
N CYS A 77 6.08 4.84 25.06
CA CYS A 77 5.69 4.39 23.72
C CYS A 77 4.69 5.35 23.06
N ASP A 78 3.79 5.96 23.83
CA ASP A 78 2.87 6.99 23.34
C ASP A 78 3.64 8.26 22.92
N VAL A 79 4.67 8.65 23.69
CA VAL A 79 5.61 9.73 23.30
C VAL A 79 6.26 9.41 21.94
N ALA A 80 6.83 8.22 21.80
CA ALA A 80 7.45 7.77 20.54
C ALA A 80 6.46 7.80 19.36
N THR A 81 5.22 7.38 19.62
CA THR A 81 4.13 7.36 18.63
C THR A 81 3.68 8.77 18.25
N GLY A 82 3.62 9.70 19.20
CA GLY A 82 3.30 11.10 18.94
C GLY A 82 4.32 11.76 18.01
N TYR A 83 5.62 11.58 18.26
CA TYR A 83 6.67 12.08 17.36
C TYR A 83 6.63 11.40 15.99
N PHE A 84 6.35 10.10 15.94
CA PHE A 84 6.18 9.37 14.68
C PHE A 84 5.03 9.97 13.85
N MET A 85 3.87 10.21 14.47
CA MET A 85 2.70 10.80 13.80
C MET A 85 2.94 12.23 13.33
N LYS A 86 3.82 12.98 14.01
CA LYS A 86 4.23 14.33 13.61
C LYS A 86 5.25 14.32 12.45
N GLY A 87 5.83 13.16 12.12
CA GLY A 87 6.87 13.02 11.09
C GLY A 87 8.29 13.26 11.61
N ASP A 88 8.47 13.43 12.92
CA ASP A 88 9.78 13.64 13.56
C ASP A 88 10.50 12.29 13.77
N TYR A 89 10.79 11.58 12.68
CA TYR A 89 11.23 10.17 12.72
C TYR A 89 12.54 9.93 13.47
N VAL A 90 13.46 10.89 13.48
CA VAL A 90 14.71 10.79 14.24
C VAL A 90 14.44 10.76 15.75
N ILE A 91 13.52 11.61 16.22
CA ILE A 91 13.15 11.67 17.64
C ILE A 91 12.31 10.44 18.00
N ALA A 92 11.39 10.04 17.12
CA ALA A 92 10.59 8.83 17.31
C ALA A 92 11.47 7.57 17.42
N GLU A 93 12.48 7.43 16.56
CA GLU A 93 13.44 6.32 16.62
C GLU A 93 14.16 6.25 17.97
N TYR A 94 14.65 7.39 18.47
CA TYR A 94 15.30 7.46 19.79
C TYR A 94 14.38 6.92 20.89
N TRP A 95 13.13 7.38 20.94
CA TRP A 95 12.18 6.93 21.96
C TRP A 95 11.78 5.46 21.79
N TYR A 96 11.56 4.97 20.57
CA TYR A 96 11.29 3.54 20.36
C TYR A 96 12.45 2.65 20.79
N ARG A 97 13.70 3.06 20.53
CA ARG A 97 14.87 2.33 21.01
C ARG A 97 14.90 2.30 22.54
N LEU A 98 14.62 3.40 23.22
CA LEU A 98 14.55 3.43 24.69
C LEU A 98 13.44 2.50 25.23
N VAL A 99 12.24 2.55 24.64
CA VAL A 99 11.13 1.63 24.97
C VAL A 99 11.59 0.17 24.85
N LEU A 100 12.25 -0.18 23.75
CA LEU A 100 12.66 -1.56 23.45
C LEU A 100 13.90 -2.03 24.22
N THR A 101 14.68 -1.11 24.80
CA THR A 101 15.73 -1.41 25.78
C THR A 101 15.12 -1.80 27.12
N LEU A 102 14.02 -1.13 27.53
CA LEU A 102 13.34 -1.40 28.80
C LEU A 102 12.41 -2.61 28.75
N ASP A 103 11.57 -2.69 27.72
CA ASP A 103 10.70 -3.83 27.48
C ASP A 103 10.87 -4.32 26.04
N PRO A 104 11.54 -5.47 25.87
CA PRO A 104 11.75 -5.99 24.55
C PRO A 104 10.50 -6.56 23.85
N HIS A 105 9.38 -6.69 24.55
CA HIS A 105 8.17 -7.35 24.06
C HIS A 105 7.05 -6.37 23.65
N VAL A 106 7.38 -5.11 23.37
CA VAL A 106 6.42 -4.13 22.85
C VAL A 106 6.28 -4.23 21.33
N ALA A 107 5.22 -4.90 20.86
CA ALA A 107 4.99 -5.13 19.43
C ALA A 107 4.84 -3.85 18.60
N VAL A 108 4.14 -2.83 19.13
CA VAL A 108 3.90 -1.56 18.42
C VAL A 108 5.20 -0.77 18.23
N ALA A 109 6.06 -0.72 19.25
CA ALA A 109 7.37 -0.08 19.15
C ALA A 109 8.25 -0.78 18.12
N CYS A 110 8.26 -2.13 18.09
CA CYS A 110 8.97 -2.88 17.06
C CYS A 110 8.43 -2.59 15.65
N GLN A 111 7.11 -2.48 15.46
CA GLN A 111 6.50 -2.16 14.14
C GLN A 111 6.90 -0.77 13.66
N ASN A 112 6.76 0.24 14.51
CA ASN A 112 6.98 1.63 14.14
C ASN A 112 8.48 1.91 13.93
N LEU A 113 9.36 1.32 14.75
CA LEU A 113 10.81 1.36 14.51
C LEU A 113 11.18 0.68 13.19
N ALA A 114 10.60 -0.50 12.89
CA ALA A 114 10.82 -1.15 11.60
C ALA A 114 10.37 -0.29 10.40
N ALA A 115 9.31 0.51 10.55
CA ALA A 115 8.84 1.43 9.52
C ALA A 115 9.83 2.59 9.31
N ILE A 116 10.31 3.22 10.39
CA ILE A 116 11.32 4.29 10.33
C ILE A 116 12.59 3.77 9.64
N LEU A 117 13.13 2.64 10.11
CA LEU A 117 14.35 2.04 9.58
C LEU A 117 14.24 1.69 8.10
N ALA A 118 13.07 1.17 7.67
CA ALA A 118 12.82 0.91 6.26
C ALA A 118 12.83 2.19 5.42
N SER A 119 12.23 3.29 5.91
CA SER A 119 12.20 4.57 5.18
C SER A 119 13.58 5.22 4.99
N VAL A 120 14.55 4.91 5.86
CA VAL A 120 15.93 5.40 5.76
C VAL A 120 16.88 4.37 5.11
N GLY A 121 16.34 3.31 4.52
CA GLY A 121 17.12 2.29 3.80
C GLY A 121 17.82 1.25 4.67
N GLN A 122 17.56 1.21 5.99
CA GLN A 122 18.10 0.20 6.90
C GLN A 122 17.27 -1.10 6.87
N VAL A 123 17.22 -1.73 5.69
CA VAL A 123 16.31 -2.84 5.37
C VAL A 123 16.50 -4.06 6.28
N SER A 124 17.75 -4.45 6.56
CA SER A 124 18.04 -5.64 7.38
C SER A 124 17.60 -5.48 8.84
N GLU A 125 17.87 -4.31 9.44
CA GLU A 125 17.47 -4.03 10.82
C GLU A 125 15.94 -3.87 10.91
N ALA A 126 15.32 -3.18 9.93
CA ALA A 126 13.87 -3.10 9.82
C ALA A 126 13.22 -4.49 9.77
N ALA A 127 13.78 -5.43 8.98
CA ALA A 127 13.27 -6.79 8.89
C ALA A 127 13.39 -7.55 10.23
N ALA A 128 14.46 -7.33 11.00
CA ALA A 128 14.65 -7.94 12.32
C ALA A 128 13.59 -7.46 13.32
N TYR A 129 13.37 -6.14 13.43
CA TYR A 129 12.33 -5.59 14.30
C TYR A 129 10.92 -6.00 13.84
N ARG A 130 10.67 -6.05 12.54
CA ARG A 130 9.40 -6.53 12.00
C ARG A 130 9.13 -7.99 12.39
N LYS A 131 10.12 -8.87 12.23
CA LYS A 131 10.02 -10.28 12.66
C LYS A 131 9.72 -10.39 14.15
N ARG A 132 10.41 -9.59 14.98
CA ARG A 132 10.17 -9.55 16.42
C ARG A 132 8.75 -9.07 16.75
N ALA A 133 8.30 -8.00 16.11
CA ALA A 133 6.96 -7.44 16.34
C ALA A 133 5.86 -8.47 16.10
N TYR A 134 5.91 -9.15 14.95
CA TYR A 134 4.90 -10.15 14.60
C TYR A 134 5.10 -11.47 15.35
N GLY A 135 6.32 -11.77 15.79
CA GLY A 135 6.59 -12.81 16.79
C GLY A 135 5.89 -12.56 18.12
N ILE A 136 5.72 -11.29 18.54
CA ILE A 136 4.97 -10.93 19.74
C ILE A 136 3.46 -10.93 19.46
N GLN A 137 3.02 -10.24 18.40
CA GLN A 137 1.61 -10.09 18.08
C GLN A 137 1.40 -10.03 16.56
N ARG A 138 0.63 -10.99 16.01
CA ARG A 138 0.27 -11.06 14.59
C ARG A 138 -1.22 -10.98 14.30
N VAL A 139 -2.04 -10.90 15.35
CA VAL A 139 -3.49 -10.70 15.29
C VAL A 139 -3.82 -9.39 16.00
N PHE A 140 -4.49 -8.47 15.30
CA PHE A 140 -4.92 -7.18 15.83
C PHE A 140 -6.43 -7.06 15.67
N VAL A 141 -7.13 -6.84 16.77
CA VAL A 141 -8.59 -6.67 16.78
C VAL A 141 -8.91 -5.20 16.96
N GLU A 142 -9.56 -4.61 15.98
CA GLU A 142 -9.94 -3.20 15.96
C GLU A 142 -11.45 -3.07 15.81
N ALA A 143 -12.12 -2.51 16.81
CA ALA A 143 -13.55 -2.25 16.76
C ALA A 143 -13.87 -0.98 17.56
N THR A 144 -14.84 -0.21 17.10
CA THR A 144 -15.37 0.95 17.82
C THR A 144 -16.87 0.73 18.06
N GLY A 145 -17.30 0.87 19.32
CA GLY A 145 -18.71 0.66 19.68
C GLY A 145 -19.15 -0.81 19.52
N ALA A 146 -20.39 -1.00 19.02
CA ALA A 146 -20.97 -2.32 18.78
C ALA A 146 -20.88 -2.66 17.27
N PRO A 147 -19.89 -3.47 16.84
CA PRO A 147 -19.69 -3.77 15.43
C PRO A 147 -20.84 -4.62 14.89
N GLN A 148 -21.27 -4.34 13.65
CA GLN A 148 -22.31 -5.10 12.95
C GLN A 148 -21.78 -6.42 12.38
N ARG A 149 -20.49 -6.45 12.02
CA ARG A 149 -19.81 -7.66 11.55
C ARG A 149 -18.37 -7.77 12.02
N ARG A 150 -17.84 -8.99 11.97
CA ARG A 150 -16.46 -9.33 12.31
C ARG A 150 -15.75 -9.85 11.06
N VAL A 151 -14.80 -9.09 10.55
CA VAL A 151 -14.07 -9.40 9.32
C VAL A 151 -12.64 -9.80 9.66
N LEU A 152 -12.26 -11.03 9.30
CA LEU A 152 -10.86 -11.44 9.29
C LEU A 152 -10.19 -10.86 8.04
N VAL A 153 -9.15 -10.04 8.23
CA VAL A 153 -8.41 -9.41 7.14
C VAL A 153 -7.05 -10.10 7.04
N LEU A 154 -6.81 -10.83 5.94
CA LEU A 154 -5.49 -11.43 5.69
C LEU A 154 -4.53 -10.36 5.17
N CYS A 155 -3.39 -10.21 5.85
CA CYS A 155 -2.40 -9.19 5.53
C CYS A 155 -1.02 -9.83 5.29
N ALA A 156 -0.30 -9.35 4.30
CA ALA A 156 1.14 -9.54 4.16
C ALA A 156 1.83 -8.43 4.97
N ALA A 157 2.53 -8.79 6.03
CA ALA A 157 3.14 -7.82 6.91
C ALA A 157 4.60 -7.49 6.53
N ARG A 158 5.24 -8.35 5.73
CA ARG A 158 6.63 -8.18 5.25
C ARG A 158 6.81 -6.99 4.31
N THR A 159 5.78 -6.64 3.52
CA THR A 159 5.87 -5.68 2.42
C THR A 159 4.58 -4.85 2.29
N SER A 160 4.64 -3.77 1.51
CA SER A 160 3.45 -3.14 0.93
C SER A 160 2.82 -4.06 -0.12
N GLY A 161 1.52 -3.92 -0.39
CA GLY A 161 0.76 -4.83 -1.27
C GLY A 161 -0.56 -5.32 -0.68
N ASN A 162 -0.95 -4.79 0.48
CA ASN A 162 -2.30 -4.99 1.00
C ASN A 162 -3.28 -3.95 0.42
N VAL A 163 -4.53 -4.33 0.21
CA VAL A 163 -5.64 -3.43 -0.10
C VAL A 163 -5.85 -2.48 1.08
N PRO A 164 -5.88 -1.15 0.86
CA PRO A 164 -6.27 -0.19 1.89
C PRO A 164 -7.73 -0.43 2.30
N ILE A 165 -7.96 -0.70 3.58
CA ILE A 165 -9.27 -1.18 4.05
C ILE A 165 -10.12 -0.11 4.74
N ASP A 166 -9.57 1.07 5.05
CA ASP A 166 -10.27 2.03 5.94
C ASP A 166 -11.59 2.55 5.35
N ALA A 167 -11.62 2.82 4.04
CA ALA A 167 -12.85 3.23 3.35
C ALA A 167 -13.85 2.06 3.17
N LEU A 168 -13.35 0.83 3.04
CA LEU A 168 -14.17 -0.36 2.75
C LEU A 168 -14.73 -1.02 4.01
N LEU A 169 -13.97 -0.95 5.11
CA LEU A 169 -14.23 -1.59 6.39
C LEU A 169 -14.03 -0.56 7.51
N PRO A 170 -14.92 0.43 7.65
CA PRO A 170 -14.80 1.42 8.71
C PRO A 170 -14.96 0.76 10.09
N ALA A 171 -14.10 1.12 11.05
CA ALA A 171 -14.08 0.51 12.39
C ALA A 171 -15.36 0.76 13.22
N THR A 172 -16.18 1.72 12.79
CA THR A 172 -17.48 2.06 13.39
C THR A 172 -18.58 1.06 13.07
N THR A 173 -18.46 0.31 11.98
CA THR A 173 -19.43 -0.73 11.58
C THR A 173 -18.82 -2.13 11.59
N CYS A 174 -17.50 -2.24 11.40
CA CYS A 174 -16.79 -3.51 11.31
C CYS A 174 -15.81 -3.67 12.48
N CYS A 175 -15.83 -4.85 13.10
CA CYS A 175 -14.70 -5.36 13.87
C CYS A 175 -13.68 -5.96 12.90
N ARG A 176 -12.53 -5.30 12.75
CA ARG A 176 -11.44 -5.75 11.88
C ARG A 176 -10.48 -6.62 12.67
N ILE A 177 -10.33 -7.87 12.26
CA ILE A 177 -9.36 -8.80 12.82
C ILE A 177 -8.22 -8.90 11.79
N LYS A 178 -7.23 -8.02 11.89
CA LYS A 178 -6.08 -8.01 10.98
C LYS A 178 -5.13 -9.14 11.35
N TYR A 179 -4.82 -10.01 10.40
CA TYR A 179 -3.99 -11.18 10.59
C TYR A 179 -2.78 -11.16 9.66
N ALA A 180 -1.59 -10.97 10.25
CA ALA A 180 -0.30 -11.05 9.55
C ALA A 180 0.07 -12.51 9.28
N ILE A 181 -0.58 -13.11 8.29
CA ILE A 181 -0.51 -14.55 7.99
C ILE A 181 0.90 -15.00 7.57
N ASP A 182 1.73 -14.11 7.04
CA ASP A 182 3.12 -14.36 6.63
C ASP A 182 4.14 -14.43 7.78
N TYR A 183 3.67 -14.26 9.02
CA TYR A 183 4.40 -14.47 10.26
C TYR A 183 3.70 -15.44 11.21
N ALA A 184 2.64 -16.10 10.76
CA ALA A 184 1.86 -17.02 11.57
C ALA A 184 1.96 -18.45 11.05
N ASP A 185 2.11 -19.38 11.98
CA ASP A 185 2.10 -20.80 11.69
C ASP A 185 0.68 -21.25 11.31
N ASP A 186 0.61 -22.40 10.63
CA ASP A 186 -0.65 -22.99 10.16
C ASP A 186 -1.59 -23.33 11.32
N GLU A 187 -1.01 -23.77 12.43
CA GLU A 187 -1.73 -24.13 13.63
C GLU A 187 -2.45 -22.91 14.19
N GLU A 188 -1.86 -21.71 14.18
CA GLU A 188 -2.48 -20.53 14.79
C GLU A 188 -3.82 -20.12 14.17
N ASP A 189 -4.14 -20.60 12.96
CA ASP A 189 -5.44 -20.38 12.31
C ASP A 189 -6.62 -20.80 13.22
N HIS A 190 -6.46 -21.83 14.07
CA HIS A 190 -7.52 -22.28 14.99
C HIS A 190 -7.70 -21.38 16.23
N GLN A 191 -6.77 -20.45 16.47
CA GLN A 191 -6.77 -19.54 17.62
C GLN A 191 -7.34 -18.16 17.26
N LEU A 192 -7.70 -17.96 15.99
CA LEU A 192 -8.27 -16.70 15.52
C LEU A 192 -9.59 -16.39 16.26
N PRO A 193 -9.82 -15.12 16.67
CA PRO A 193 -11.12 -14.71 17.18
C PRO A 193 -12.23 -15.05 16.19
N ALA A 194 -13.45 -15.33 16.66
CA ALA A 194 -14.58 -15.60 15.78
C ALA A 194 -14.74 -14.49 14.72
N TYR A 195 -15.03 -14.88 13.48
CA TYR A 195 -15.27 -13.98 12.35
C TYR A 195 -16.40 -14.52 11.47
N ASP A 196 -17.07 -13.61 10.77
CA ASP A 196 -18.22 -13.89 9.92
C ASP A 196 -17.78 -14.10 8.46
N LEU A 197 -16.76 -13.36 8.02
CA LEU A 197 -16.19 -13.45 6.67
C LEU A 197 -14.69 -13.16 6.69
N VAL A 198 -14.00 -13.59 5.62
CA VAL A 198 -12.59 -13.30 5.36
C VAL A 198 -12.48 -12.32 4.19
N PHE A 199 -11.71 -11.26 4.36
CA PHE A 199 -11.25 -10.42 3.26
C PHE A 199 -9.75 -10.63 3.07
N ASN A 200 -9.35 -11.19 1.93
CA ASN A 200 -7.95 -11.26 1.57
C ASN A 200 -7.49 -9.89 1.09
N ALA A 201 -6.86 -9.12 2.00
CA ALA A 201 -6.29 -7.84 1.63
C ALA A 201 -4.95 -8.00 0.91
N ILE A 202 -4.33 -9.19 0.84
CA ILE A 202 -3.11 -9.39 0.04
C ILE A 202 -3.48 -9.34 -1.45
N GLY A 203 -3.43 -8.15 -2.04
CA GLY A 203 -3.99 -7.87 -3.36
C GLY A 203 -2.96 -7.67 -4.46
N ASP A 204 -1.68 -7.49 -4.11
CA ASP A 204 -0.59 -7.53 -5.08
C ASP A 204 -0.22 -9.00 -5.34
N ALA A 205 -0.26 -9.39 -6.62
CA ALA A 205 -0.05 -10.77 -7.03
C ALA A 205 1.39 -11.26 -6.83
N ASP A 206 2.38 -10.37 -6.91
CA ASP A 206 3.79 -10.68 -6.70
C ASP A 206 4.12 -10.81 -5.21
N ILE A 207 3.43 -10.06 -4.35
CA ILE A 207 3.48 -10.23 -2.89
C ILE A 207 2.74 -11.49 -2.43
N ALA A 208 1.62 -11.81 -3.07
CA ALA A 208 0.87 -13.03 -2.77
C ALA A 208 1.60 -14.31 -3.24
N ALA A 209 2.40 -14.24 -4.32
CA ALA A 209 3.02 -15.41 -4.93
C ALA A 209 3.92 -16.23 -3.96
N PRO A 210 4.85 -15.64 -3.19
CA PRO A 210 5.62 -16.35 -2.17
C PRO A 210 4.78 -16.96 -1.04
N LEU A 211 3.56 -16.43 -0.83
CA LEU A 211 2.64 -16.88 0.22
C LEU A 211 1.61 -17.89 -0.29
N SER A 212 1.62 -18.22 -1.59
CA SER A 212 0.60 -19.03 -2.25
C SER A 212 0.30 -20.36 -1.54
N THR A 213 1.33 -21.10 -1.10
CA THR A 213 1.15 -22.36 -0.39
C THR A 213 0.51 -22.16 0.99
N ARG A 214 0.92 -21.13 1.75
CA ARG A 214 0.34 -20.81 3.07
C ARG A 214 -1.12 -20.38 2.94
N LEU A 215 -1.41 -19.54 1.94
CA LEU A 215 -2.74 -19.06 1.62
C LEU A 215 -3.65 -20.20 1.15
N ALA A 216 -3.16 -21.12 0.31
CA ALA A 216 -3.93 -22.28 -0.14
C ALA A 216 -4.33 -23.20 1.03
N ARG A 217 -3.43 -23.40 2.00
CA ARG A 217 -3.75 -24.18 3.21
C ARG A 217 -4.79 -23.47 4.07
N PHE A 218 -4.69 -22.16 4.27
CA PHE A 218 -5.72 -21.37 4.96
C PHE A 218 -7.09 -21.52 4.26
N VAL A 219 -7.14 -21.30 2.95
CA VAL A 219 -8.37 -21.42 2.14
C VAL A 219 -8.99 -22.80 2.27
N SER A 220 -8.19 -23.87 2.23
CA SER A 220 -8.68 -25.25 2.34
C SER A 220 -9.39 -25.58 3.67
N ARG A 221 -9.11 -24.80 4.72
CA ARG A 221 -9.67 -24.98 6.07
C ARG A 221 -10.73 -23.92 6.40
N CYS A 222 -10.85 -22.87 5.59
CA CYS A 222 -11.76 -21.76 5.83
C CYS A 222 -13.21 -22.18 5.53
N ALA A 223 -14.06 -22.17 6.55
CA ALA A 223 -15.50 -22.47 6.41
C ALA A 223 -16.36 -21.21 6.19
N ARG A 224 -15.76 -20.02 6.24
CA ARG A 224 -16.45 -18.73 6.04
C ARG A 224 -16.30 -18.24 4.60
N PRO A 225 -17.21 -17.38 4.11
CA PRO A 225 -17.03 -16.68 2.84
C PRO A 225 -15.69 -15.96 2.82
N LEU A 226 -14.98 -16.08 1.69
CA LEU A 226 -13.66 -15.50 1.48
C LEU A 226 -13.68 -14.63 0.24
N LEU A 227 -13.50 -13.34 0.45
CA LEU A 227 -13.46 -12.32 -0.58
C LEU A 227 -12.02 -12.14 -1.11
N ASN A 228 -11.89 -11.96 -2.42
CA ASN A 228 -10.65 -11.90 -3.18
C ASN A 228 -9.78 -13.16 -3.00
N PRO A 229 -10.24 -14.35 -3.42
CA PRO A 229 -9.48 -15.58 -3.26
C PRO A 229 -8.06 -15.45 -3.84
N PRO A 230 -7.02 -15.98 -3.15
CA PRO A 230 -5.63 -15.90 -3.59
C PRO A 230 -5.39 -16.34 -5.04
N ALA A 231 -6.17 -17.32 -5.51
CA ALA A 231 -6.11 -17.79 -6.90
C ALA A 231 -6.58 -16.74 -7.92
N ALA A 232 -7.58 -15.91 -7.57
CA ALA A 232 -8.02 -14.80 -8.42
C ALA A 232 -6.96 -13.69 -8.46
N VAL A 233 -6.39 -13.34 -7.29
CA VAL A 233 -5.28 -12.36 -7.21
C VAL A 233 -4.08 -12.81 -8.03
N ALA A 234 -3.68 -14.09 -7.96
CA ALA A 234 -2.53 -14.62 -8.71
C ALA A 234 -2.68 -14.52 -10.25
N ARG A 235 -3.91 -14.40 -10.77
CA ARG A 235 -4.15 -14.22 -12.21
C ARG A 235 -3.83 -12.81 -12.68
N THR A 236 -3.72 -11.83 -11.77
CA THR A 236 -3.51 -10.42 -12.11
C THR A 236 -2.04 -9.99 -12.04
N GLN A 237 -1.09 -10.93 -12.09
CA GLN A 237 0.32 -10.60 -12.32
C GLN A 237 0.47 -9.87 -13.66
N ARG A 238 1.35 -8.88 -13.72
CA ARG A 238 1.42 -7.91 -14.84
C ARG A 238 1.61 -8.58 -16.20
N HIS A 239 2.50 -9.56 -16.28
CA HIS A 239 2.77 -10.33 -17.50
C HIS A 239 1.56 -11.18 -17.96
N ARG A 240 0.61 -11.49 -17.06
CA ARG A 240 -0.58 -12.30 -17.36
C ARG A 240 -1.78 -11.48 -17.79
N THR A 241 -1.79 -10.17 -17.52
CA THR A 241 -2.95 -9.30 -17.78
C THR A 241 -3.37 -9.32 -19.25
N ALA A 242 -2.41 -9.34 -20.18
CA ALA A 242 -2.70 -9.41 -21.62
C ALA A 242 -3.46 -10.69 -21.96
N SER A 243 -2.95 -11.86 -21.54
CA SER A 243 -3.65 -13.15 -21.76
C SER A 243 -4.97 -13.24 -21.01
N LEU A 244 -5.06 -12.67 -19.80
CA LEU A 244 -6.27 -12.68 -18.99
C LEU A 244 -7.42 -11.91 -19.68
N LEU A 245 -7.10 -10.77 -20.29
CA LEU A 245 -8.08 -9.90 -20.96
C LEU A 245 -8.20 -10.17 -22.47
N ASP A 246 -7.48 -11.17 -22.98
CA ASP A 246 -7.51 -11.53 -24.39
C ASP A 246 -8.93 -11.89 -24.87
N GLY A 247 -9.20 -11.55 -26.14
CA GLY A 247 -10.48 -11.75 -26.81
C GLY A 247 -11.63 -10.86 -26.32
N LEU A 248 -11.42 -9.95 -25.35
CA LEU A 248 -12.45 -8.98 -24.98
C LEU A 248 -12.60 -7.90 -26.06
N PRO A 249 -13.83 -7.62 -26.54
CA PRO A 249 -14.06 -6.55 -27.51
C PRO A 249 -13.59 -5.21 -26.95
N ASP A 250 -12.90 -4.43 -27.79
CA ASP A 250 -12.47 -3.06 -27.49
C ASP A 250 -11.50 -2.90 -26.32
N VAL A 251 -10.90 -4.00 -25.86
CA VAL A 251 -9.86 -4.01 -24.83
C VAL A 251 -8.51 -4.27 -25.48
N GLN A 252 -7.55 -3.41 -25.17
CA GLN A 252 -6.14 -3.62 -25.48
C GLN A 252 -5.33 -3.64 -24.19
N VAL A 253 -4.29 -4.47 -24.18
CA VAL A 253 -3.26 -4.49 -23.15
C VAL A 253 -1.91 -4.50 -23.86
N ALA A 254 -0.95 -3.74 -23.37
CA ALA A 254 0.40 -3.80 -23.93
C ALA A 254 1.05 -5.16 -23.60
N PRO A 255 1.74 -5.82 -24.56
CA PRO A 255 2.50 -7.02 -24.28
C PRO A 255 3.49 -6.81 -23.13
N CYS A 256 3.58 -7.80 -22.26
CA CYS A 256 4.45 -7.76 -21.08
C CYS A 256 5.03 -9.14 -20.80
N VAL A 257 6.34 -9.18 -20.56
CA VAL A 257 7.07 -10.37 -20.14
C VAL A 257 7.63 -10.19 -18.74
N GLN A 258 7.77 -11.31 -18.04
CA GLN A 258 8.45 -11.39 -16.75
C GLN A 258 9.91 -11.82 -16.97
N SER A 259 10.83 -11.19 -16.26
CA SER A 259 12.24 -11.58 -16.16
C SER A 259 12.51 -11.93 -14.71
N ASP A 260 12.71 -13.22 -14.41
CA ASP A 260 12.93 -13.69 -13.03
C ASP A 260 14.29 -13.28 -12.46
N ALA A 261 15.28 -13.16 -13.35
CA ALA A 261 16.64 -12.75 -13.05
C ALA A 261 17.19 -11.90 -14.21
N ALA A 262 18.37 -11.30 -14.00
CA ALA A 262 19.10 -10.64 -15.07
C ALA A 262 19.40 -11.64 -16.21
N PRO A 263 19.09 -11.32 -17.48
CA PRO A 263 19.38 -12.18 -18.61
C PRO A 263 20.86 -12.52 -18.71
N ALA A 264 21.20 -13.78 -19.02
CA ALA A 264 22.59 -14.27 -19.07
C ALA A 264 23.45 -13.58 -20.16
N SER A 265 22.83 -12.95 -21.15
CA SER A 265 23.50 -12.19 -22.20
C SER A 265 22.54 -11.24 -22.90
N ARG A 266 23.10 -10.30 -23.68
CA ARG A 266 22.34 -9.43 -24.60
C ARG A 266 21.46 -10.23 -25.57
N ALA A 267 21.97 -11.35 -26.09
CA ALA A 267 21.22 -12.21 -27.00
C ALA A 267 20.01 -12.84 -26.31
N ALA A 268 20.14 -13.26 -25.04
CA ALA A 268 19.04 -13.79 -24.25
C ALA A 268 17.99 -12.72 -23.94
N LEU A 269 18.40 -11.50 -23.60
CA LEU A 269 17.48 -10.37 -23.42
C LEU A 269 16.72 -10.06 -24.71
N ASN A 270 17.41 -10.02 -25.85
CA ASN A 270 16.76 -9.79 -27.14
C ASN A 270 15.78 -10.91 -27.50
N ALA A 271 16.12 -12.18 -27.23
CA ALA A 271 15.22 -13.30 -27.45
C ALA A 271 13.94 -13.19 -26.58
N LEU A 272 14.08 -12.80 -25.31
CA LEU A 272 12.95 -12.57 -24.40
C LEU A 272 12.00 -11.48 -24.92
N LEU A 273 12.53 -10.37 -25.44
CA LEU A 273 11.73 -9.28 -26.02
C LEU A 273 10.99 -9.74 -27.30
N VAL A 274 11.68 -10.46 -28.18
CA VAL A 274 11.10 -10.99 -29.44
C VAL A 274 10.00 -12.02 -29.15
N GLU A 275 10.22 -12.93 -28.21
CA GLU A 275 9.20 -13.92 -27.79
C GLU A 275 7.96 -13.23 -27.18
N GLY A 276 8.18 -12.11 -26.48
CA GLY A 276 7.14 -11.29 -25.89
C GLY A 276 6.40 -10.35 -26.84
N ASP A 277 6.80 -10.28 -28.12
CA ASP A 277 6.34 -9.26 -29.08
C ASP A 277 6.51 -7.83 -28.54
N ILE A 278 7.69 -7.56 -27.96
CA ILE A 278 8.03 -6.27 -27.35
C ILE A 278 9.10 -5.55 -28.16
N ASP A 279 8.71 -4.44 -28.78
CA ASP A 279 9.60 -3.48 -29.40
C ASP A 279 9.93 -2.31 -28.45
N PHE A 280 11.01 -1.59 -28.78
CA PHE A 280 11.38 -0.36 -28.09
C PHE A 280 10.47 0.81 -28.49
N PRO A 281 10.17 1.74 -27.56
CA PRO A 281 10.69 1.78 -26.20
C PRO A 281 9.99 0.80 -25.23
N VAL A 282 10.72 0.38 -24.20
CA VAL A 282 10.28 -0.62 -23.21
C VAL A 282 10.14 0.02 -21.84
N LEU A 283 9.03 -0.26 -21.17
CA LEU A 283 8.84 0.04 -19.76
C LEU A 283 9.44 -1.08 -18.91
N ALA A 284 10.51 -0.79 -18.17
CA ALA A 284 11.17 -1.71 -17.26
C ALA A 284 10.80 -1.38 -15.80
N ARG A 285 10.33 -2.37 -15.05
CA ARG A 285 9.84 -2.18 -13.67
C ARG A 285 10.21 -3.36 -12.76
N PRO A 286 10.62 -3.15 -11.51
CA PRO A 286 10.76 -4.24 -10.54
C PRO A 286 9.38 -4.78 -10.12
N ALA A 287 9.26 -6.07 -9.81
CA ALA A 287 8.01 -6.64 -9.32
C ALA A 287 7.61 -6.06 -7.95
N ALA A 288 6.31 -6.16 -7.61
CA ALA A 288 5.74 -5.65 -6.36
C ALA A 288 5.94 -4.15 -6.06
N THR A 289 6.37 -3.34 -7.04
CA THR A 289 6.42 -1.89 -6.89
C THR A 289 5.12 -1.24 -7.35
N HIS A 290 4.69 -0.23 -6.60
CA HIS A 290 3.45 0.52 -6.83
C HIS A 290 3.76 1.99 -7.05
N GLY A 291 2.82 2.73 -7.65
CA GLY A 291 2.96 4.18 -7.80
C GLY A 291 4.12 4.63 -8.70
N GLY A 292 4.61 3.75 -9.59
CA GLY A 292 5.70 4.06 -10.52
C GLY A 292 7.11 3.93 -9.95
N GLU A 293 7.27 3.46 -8.71
CA GLU A 293 8.59 3.27 -8.10
C GLU A 293 9.46 2.28 -8.91
N GLY A 294 10.66 2.72 -9.28
CA GLY A 294 11.60 1.95 -10.09
C GLY A 294 11.24 1.82 -11.58
N LEU A 295 10.08 2.34 -12.02
CA LEU A 295 9.66 2.27 -13.42
C LEU A 295 10.53 3.18 -14.29
N THR A 296 11.11 2.62 -15.36
CA THR A 296 11.98 3.33 -16.29
C THR A 296 11.52 3.10 -17.73
N LEU A 297 11.54 4.15 -18.56
CA LEU A 297 11.37 4.04 -20.01
C LEU A 297 12.74 3.87 -20.66
N CYS A 298 13.00 2.70 -21.23
CA CYS A 298 14.22 2.38 -21.93
C CYS A 298 14.00 2.52 -23.44
N GLU A 299 14.71 3.43 -24.09
CA GLU A 299 14.59 3.69 -25.55
C GLU A 299 15.37 2.69 -26.43
N SER A 300 16.23 1.87 -25.81
CA SER A 300 17.10 0.95 -26.54
C SER A 300 17.59 -0.19 -25.66
N LEU A 301 18.09 -1.24 -26.31
CA LEU A 301 18.70 -2.37 -25.64
C LEU A 301 19.89 -1.95 -24.76
N SER A 302 20.71 -1.01 -25.23
CA SER A 302 21.82 -0.45 -24.44
C SER A 302 21.39 0.33 -23.21
N ALA A 303 20.18 0.89 -23.19
CA ALA A 303 19.62 1.55 -21.99
C ALA A 303 18.99 0.54 -21.03
N LEU A 304 18.47 -0.56 -21.55
CA LEU A 304 17.77 -1.59 -20.78
C LEU A 304 18.74 -2.55 -20.05
N GLU A 305 19.86 -2.91 -20.68
CA GLU A 305 20.85 -3.85 -20.11
C GLU A 305 21.39 -3.43 -18.73
N PRO A 306 21.86 -2.19 -18.51
CA PRO A 306 22.38 -1.79 -17.21
C PRO A 306 21.28 -1.76 -16.15
N TRP A 307 20.05 -1.39 -16.53
CA TRP A 307 18.91 -1.34 -15.63
C TRP A 307 18.56 -2.74 -15.10
N LEU A 308 18.45 -3.73 -15.99
CA LEU A 308 18.17 -5.13 -15.59
C LEU A 308 19.30 -5.73 -14.77
N SER A 309 20.55 -5.44 -15.14
CA SER A 309 21.73 -5.96 -14.42
C SER A 309 21.82 -5.45 -12.98
N ALA A 310 21.18 -4.32 -12.68
CA ALA A 310 21.10 -3.77 -11.33
C ALA A 310 19.96 -4.36 -10.48
N GLN A 311 19.06 -5.18 -11.07
CA GLN A 311 17.93 -5.75 -10.36
C GLN A 311 18.31 -7.08 -9.67
N ALA A 312 17.90 -7.24 -8.43
CA ALA A 312 18.13 -8.46 -7.64
C ALA A 312 16.94 -9.44 -7.65
N GLY A 313 15.82 -9.09 -8.30
CA GLY A 313 14.59 -9.88 -8.29
C GLY A 313 13.78 -9.77 -9.56
N VAL A 314 12.57 -10.32 -9.51
CA VAL A 314 11.63 -10.35 -10.64
C VAL A 314 11.40 -8.94 -11.17
N SER A 315 11.42 -8.80 -12.49
CA SER A 315 11.16 -7.56 -13.20
C SER A 315 10.16 -7.79 -14.33
N TYR A 316 9.44 -6.73 -14.70
CA TYR A 316 8.53 -6.72 -15.84
C TYR A 316 9.05 -5.80 -16.92
N LEU A 317 9.00 -6.30 -18.16
CA LEU A 317 9.25 -5.54 -19.37
C LEU A 317 7.94 -5.43 -20.12
N THR A 318 7.46 -4.22 -20.37
CA THR A 318 6.18 -3.96 -21.04
C THR A 318 6.42 -3.08 -22.26
N ALA A 319 5.80 -3.39 -23.39
CA ALA A 319 5.86 -2.52 -24.57
C ALA A 319 5.28 -1.14 -24.24
N PHE A 320 6.02 -0.08 -24.51
CA PHE A 320 5.50 1.28 -24.34
C PHE A 320 4.49 1.59 -25.45
N ARG A 321 3.40 2.26 -25.08
CA ARG A 321 2.44 2.80 -26.04
C ARG A 321 2.21 4.27 -25.72
N ASP A 322 2.54 5.13 -26.68
CA ASP A 322 2.25 6.55 -26.56
C ASP A 322 0.74 6.75 -26.67
N THR A 323 0.15 7.22 -25.58
CA THR A 323 -1.29 7.49 -25.44
C THR A 323 -1.58 8.97 -25.24
N ARG A 324 -0.63 9.82 -25.62
CA ARG A 324 -0.81 11.27 -25.59
C ARG A 324 -2.00 11.65 -26.48
N SER A 325 -2.94 12.39 -25.89
CA SER A 325 -4.11 12.93 -26.57
C SER A 325 -3.71 14.13 -27.45
N ALA A 326 -4.62 14.58 -28.32
CA ALA A 326 -4.37 15.68 -29.25
C ALA A 326 -4.05 17.03 -28.56
N ASP A 327 -4.46 17.21 -27.30
CA ASP A 327 -4.15 18.37 -26.47
C ASP A 327 -2.74 18.30 -25.82
N GLY A 328 -1.98 17.25 -26.08
CA GLY A 328 -0.64 17.04 -25.55
C GLY A 328 -0.59 16.36 -24.17
N PHE A 329 -1.73 15.97 -23.60
CA PHE A 329 -1.81 15.36 -22.28
C PHE A 329 -2.08 13.85 -22.33
N TYR A 330 -1.63 13.14 -21.31
CA TYR A 330 -1.96 11.75 -21.04
C TYR A 330 -3.09 11.69 -20.02
N ARG A 331 -4.04 10.79 -20.25
CA ARG A 331 -5.19 10.54 -19.37
C ARG A 331 -5.10 9.14 -18.79
N LYS A 332 -5.30 9.03 -17.48
CA LYS A 332 -5.43 7.76 -16.77
C LYS A 332 -6.70 7.75 -15.93
N TYR A 333 -7.66 6.96 -16.37
CA TYR A 333 -8.90 6.69 -15.65
C TYR A 333 -8.68 5.53 -14.69
N ARG A 334 -9.25 5.63 -13.49
CA ARG A 334 -9.36 4.51 -12.55
C ARG A 334 -10.82 4.16 -12.32
N ILE A 335 -11.11 2.88 -12.52
CA ILE A 335 -12.38 2.24 -12.16
C ILE A 335 -12.09 1.20 -11.08
N ILE A 336 -12.88 1.22 -10.03
CA ILE A 336 -12.91 0.18 -9.00
C ILE A 336 -14.03 -0.79 -9.34
N PHE A 337 -13.76 -2.09 -9.21
CA PHE A 337 -14.79 -3.11 -9.27
C PHE A 337 -15.14 -3.56 -7.86
N VAL A 338 -16.43 -3.58 -7.56
CA VAL A 338 -16.97 -4.21 -6.35
C VAL A 338 -18.02 -5.21 -6.79
N ASP A 339 -17.85 -6.47 -6.41
CA ASP A 339 -18.66 -7.59 -6.90
C ASP A 339 -18.75 -7.64 -8.44
N ARG A 340 -17.60 -7.45 -9.12
CA ARG A 340 -17.47 -7.31 -10.58
C ARG A 340 -18.20 -6.12 -11.22
N GLU A 341 -18.90 -5.28 -10.46
CA GLU A 341 -19.57 -4.08 -10.96
C GLU A 341 -18.64 -2.86 -10.95
N PRO A 342 -18.61 -2.03 -12.02
CA PRO A 342 -17.70 -0.90 -12.12
C PRO A 342 -18.21 0.35 -11.37
N PHE A 343 -17.28 1.02 -10.68
CA PHE A 343 -17.48 2.30 -9.99
C PHE A 343 -16.34 3.27 -10.36
N PRO A 344 -16.66 4.49 -10.83
CA PRO A 344 -15.64 5.50 -11.13
C PRO A 344 -14.97 5.99 -9.85
N TYR A 345 -13.65 6.18 -9.89
CA TYR A 345 -12.90 6.68 -8.74
C TYR A 345 -12.10 7.95 -9.03
N HIS A 346 -11.30 7.99 -10.10
CA HIS A 346 -10.61 9.22 -10.51
C HIS A 346 -10.22 9.24 -11.98
N LEU A 347 -9.89 10.45 -12.45
CA LEU A 347 -9.17 10.69 -13.70
C LEU A 347 -7.95 11.57 -13.38
N ALA A 348 -6.76 11.06 -13.67
CA ALA A 348 -5.53 11.84 -13.61
C ALA A 348 -5.08 12.26 -15.02
N ILE A 349 -4.67 13.52 -15.17
CA ILE A 349 -4.26 14.11 -16.45
C ILE A 349 -2.88 14.76 -16.31
N SER A 350 -1.89 14.31 -17.08
CA SER A 350 -0.50 14.74 -16.93
C SER A 350 0.15 15.08 -18.28
N PRO A 351 1.07 16.07 -18.36
CA PRO A 351 1.89 16.26 -19.55
C PRO A 351 2.95 15.15 -19.74
N HIS A 352 3.15 14.32 -18.72
CA HIS A 352 4.09 13.19 -18.70
C HIS A 352 3.36 11.85 -18.83
N TRP A 353 4.00 10.89 -19.50
CA TRP A 353 3.42 9.56 -19.78
C TRP A 353 3.18 8.73 -18.51
N MET A 354 3.98 8.94 -17.45
CA MET A 354 3.82 8.26 -16.17
C MET A 354 2.80 9.04 -15.31
N VAL A 355 1.54 8.63 -15.41
CA VAL A 355 0.42 9.37 -14.79
C VAL A 355 0.11 8.85 -13.38
N HIS A 356 0.43 9.66 -12.38
CA HIS A 356 -0.03 9.50 -10.99
C HIS A 356 -0.69 10.79 -10.50
N TYR A 357 -1.75 10.68 -9.70
CA TYR A 357 -2.55 11.83 -9.28
C TYR A 357 -1.70 12.87 -8.54
N TYR A 358 -0.85 12.42 -7.61
CA TYR A 358 0.04 13.28 -6.81
C TYR A 358 1.10 14.03 -7.64
N SER A 359 1.44 13.54 -8.84
CA SER A 359 2.45 14.14 -9.73
C SER A 359 1.85 14.74 -11.01
N ALA A 360 0.52 14.78 -11.12
CA ALA A 360 -0.19 15.25 -12.31
C ALA A 360 -0.59 16.74 -12.22
N ASP A 361 -0.28 17.42 -11.11
CA ASP A 361 -0.64 18.82 -10.85
C ASP A 361 -2.14 19.10 -11.08
N MET A 362 -3.01 18.16 -10.67
CA MET A 362 -4.46 18.25 -10.89
C MET A 362 -5.05 19.52 -10.28
N GLU A 363 -4.67 19.84 -9.04
CA GLU A 363 -5.17 21.01 -8.30
C GLU A 363 -4.75 22.35 -8.90
N GLN A 364 -3.66 22.39 -9.67
CA GLN A 364 -3.14 23.62 -10.29
C GLN A 364 -3.91 24.01 -11.56
N HIS A 365 -4.75 23.12 -12.09
CA HIS A 365 -5.44 23.32 -13.37
C HIS A 365 -6.92 22.99 -13.26
N ALA A 366 -7.75 24.03 -13.11
CA ALA A 366 -9.20 23.89 -12.96
C ALA A 366 -9.87 23.05 -14.06
N TRP A 367 -9.38 23.11 -15.31
CA TRP A 367 -9.92 22.34 -16.42
C TRP A 367 -9.71 20.82 -16.25
N LYS A 368 -8.64 20.38 -15.59
CA LYS A 368 -8.39 18.94 -15.33
C LYS A 368 -9.39 18.39 -14.32
N LEU A 369 -9.63 19.14 -13.25
CA LEU A 369 -10.62 18.79 -12.23
C LEU A 369 -12.04 18.81 -12.80
N GLU A 370 -12.33 19.75 -13.69
CA GLU A 370 -13.61 19.81 -14.38
C GLU A 370 -13.82 18.61 -15.32
N GLU A 371 -12.78 18.16 -16.01
CA GLU A 371 -12.86 16.94 -16.82
C GLU A 371 -13.05 15.69 -15.95
N GLU A 372 -12.32 15.60 -14.82
CA GLU A 372 -12.52 14.54 -13.83
C GLU A 372 -13.95 14.52 -13.30
N ARG A 373 -14.53 15.68 -12.91
CA ARG A 373 -15.91 15.76 -12.45
C ARG A 373 -16.90 15.23 -13.49
N ARG A 374 -16.76 15.62 -14.76
CA ARG A 374 -17.66 15.11 -15.82
C ARG A 374 -17.59 13.60 -15.95
N PHE A 375 -16.40 13.02 -15.83
CA PHE A 375 -16.22 11.57 -15.80
C PHE A 375 -16.90 10.94 -14.60
N LEU A 376 -16.71 11.48 -13.40
CA LEU A 376 -17.29 10.92 -12.18
C LEU A 376 -18.82 11.05 -12.15
N ASP A 377 -19.34 12.23 -12.51
CA ASP A 377 -20.77 12.57 -12.51
C ASP A 377 -21.56 11.73 -13.53
N ASN A 378 -21.03 11.54 -14.73
CA ASN A 378 -21.70 10.79 -15.79
C ASN A 378 -20.69 10.04 -16.69
N PRO A 379 -20.23 8.84 -16.25
CA PRO A 379 -19.31 8.02 -17.03
C PRO A 379 -19.83 7.65 -18.43
N HIS A 380 -21.16 7.53 -18.60
CA HIS A 380 -21.79 7.24 -19.89
C HIS A 380 -21.59 8.37 -20.88
N ALA A 381 -21.81 9.62 -20.45
CA ALA A 381 -21.58 10.79 -21.29
C ALA A 381 -20.08 11.03 -21.55
N ALA A 382 -19.21 10.74 -20.58
CA ALA A 382 -17.78 10.97 -20.69
C ALA A 382 -17.04 9.93 -21.55
N LEU A 383 -17.41 8.65 -21.46
CA LEU A 383 -16.68 7.55 -22.10
C LEU A 383 -17.46 6.86 -23.23
N GLY A 384 -18.79 6.93 -23.20
CA GLY A 384 -19.68 6.25 -24.14
C GLY A 384 -19.91 4.78 -23.83
N GLU A 385 -21.04 4.25 -24.34
CA GLU A 385 -21.50 2.87 -24.11
C GLU A 385 -20.49 1.78 -24.47
N ARG A 386 -19.72 1.99 -25.55
CA ARG A 386 -18.73 1.03 -26.05
C ARG A 386 -17.62 0.80 -25.01
N VAL A 387 -17.08 1.89 -24.46
CA VAL A 387 -16.03 1.84 -23.43
C VAL A 387 -16.57 1.24 -22.14
N LEU A 388 -17.77 1.64 -21.71
CA LEU A 388 -18.38 1.09 -20.49
C LEU A 388 -18.69 -0.40 -20.60
N SER A 389 -19.09 -0.87 -21.78
CA SER A 389 -19.29 -2.30 -22.05
C SER A 389 -17.99 -3.09 -21.92
N ALA A 390 -16.88 -2.53 -22.44
CA ALA A 390 -15.55 -3.13 -22.29
C ALA A 390 -15.11 -3.18 -20.82
N ILE A 391 -15.33 -2.09 -20.07
CA ILE A 391 -15.04 -2.02 -18.62
C ILE A 391 -15.84 -3.07 -17.84
N ALA A 392 -17.15 -3.20 -18.11
CA ALA A 392 -17.99 -4.22 -17.47
C ALA A 392 -17.54 -5.64 -17.82
N ALA A 393 -17.09 -5.89 -19.05
CA ALA A 393 -16.54 -7.17 -19.46
C ALA A 393 -15.21 -7.50 -18.75
N ILE A 394 -14.35 -6.48 -18.55
CA ILE A 394 -13.13 -6.62 -17.75
C ILE A 394 -13.48 -7.00 -16.32
N GLY A 395 -14.40 -6.30 -15.66
CA GLY A 395 -14.81 -6.60 -14.27
C GLY A 395 -15.21 -8.06 -14.09
N LYS A 396 -16.05 -8.58 -15.01
CA LYS A 396 -16.44 -10.00 -15.05
C LYS A 396 -15.26 -10.95 -15.29
N ARG A 397 -14.32 -10.58 -16.17
CA ARG A 397 -13.15 -11.42 -16.51
C ARG A 397 -12.14 -11.48 -15.38
N LEU A 398 -11.90 -10.37 -14.68
CA LEU A 398 -11.02 -10.30 -13.50
C LEU A 398 -11.56 -11.19 -12.39
N ASP A 399 -12.88 -11.19 -12.19
CA ASP A 399 -13.57 -12.03 -11.20
C ASP A 399 -13.05 -11.79 -9.77
N LEU A 400 -12.82 -10.52 -9.44
CA LEU A 400 -12.45 -10.05 -8.10
C LEU A 400 -13.69 -9.48 -7.40
N ASP A 401 -13.81 -9.74 -6.09
CA ASP A 401 -14.84 -9.14 -5.24
C ASP A 401 -14.54 -7.66 -4.98
N TYR A 402 -13.24 -7.31 -4.89
CA TYR A 402 -12.73 -5.95 -4.92
C TYR A 402 -11.47 -5.87 -5.78
N GLY A 403 -11.42 -4.90 -6.68
CA GLY A 403 -10.20 -4.61 -7.44
C GLY A 403 -10.42 -3.42 -8.33
N GLY A 404 -9.65 -3.29 -9.40
CA GLY A 404 -9.88 -2.21 -10.35
C GLY A 404 -8.92 -2.25 -11.51
N ILE A 405 -9.05 -1.24 -12.36
CA ILE A 405 -8.18 -1.00 -13.52
C ILE A 405 -7.74 0.45 -13.61
N ASP A 406 -6.51 0.64 -14.06
CA ASP A 406 -6.03 1.89 -14.65
C ASP A 406 -6.01 1.74 -16.17
N PHE A 407 -6.63 2.66 -16.89
CA PHE A 407 -6.72 2.61 -18.34
C PHE A 407 -6.79 4.00 -18.98
N THR A 408 -6.70 4.03 -20.30
CA THR A 408 -7.02 5.20 -21.11
C THR A 408 -7.92 4.83 -22.29
N VAL A 409 -8.56 5.83 -22.89
CA VAL A 409 -9.37 5.66 -24.10
C VAL A 409 -8.53 6.07 -25.31
N LEU A 410 -8.37 5.17 -26.26
CA LEU A 410 -7.66 5.40 -27.51
C LEU A 410 -8.57 6.15 -28.52
N PRO A 411 -8.00 6.87 -29.50
CA PRO A 411 -8.78 7.60 -30.51
C PRO A 411 -9.84 6.77 -31.26
N GLY A 412 -9.64 5.46 -31.38
CA GLY A 412 -10.59 4.53 -32.01
C GLY A 412 -11.78 4.09 -31.12
N GLY A 413 -11.90 4.63 -29.90
CA GLY A 413 -12.94 4.26 -28.94
C GLY A 413 -12.72 2.90 -28.26
N GLN A 414 -11.50 2.38 -28.31
CA GLN A 414 -11.04 1.21 -27.56
C GLN A 414 -10.34 1.66 -26.28
N ILE A 415 -10.24 0.79 -25.28
CA ILE A 415 -9.47 1.07 -24.08
C ILE A 415 -8.11 0.39 -24.10
N LEU A 416 -7.09 1.07 -23.60
CA LEU A 416 -5.80 0.46 -23.27
C LEU A 416 -5.68 0.37 -21.75
N VAL A 417 -5.59 -0.85 -21.23
CA VAL A 417 -5.42 -1.13 -19.80
C VAL A 417 -3.93 -1.14 -19.45
N PHE A 418 -3.55 -0.36 -18.45
CA PHE A 418 -2.19 -0.27 -17.91
C PHE A 418 -1.97 -1.20 -16.72
N GLU A 419 -3.00 -1.38 -15.91
CA GLU A 419 -2.95 -2.15 -14.67
C GLU A 419 -4.33 -2.69 -14.33
N ALA A 420 -4.37 -3.91 -13.79
CA ALA A 420 -5.56 -4.56 -13.27
C ALA A 420 -5.14 -5.42 -12.07
N ASN A 421 -5.65 -5.16 -10.86
CA ASN A 421 -5.32 -5.94 -9.66
C ASN A 421 -6.30 -5.64 -8.50
N ALA A 422 -6.10 -6.33 -7.37
CA ALA A 422 -6.88 -6.14 -6.15
C ALA A 422 -6.36 -4.98 -5.26
N THR A 423 -5.11 -4.52 -5.42
CA THR A 423 -4.48 -3.43 -4.64
C THR A 423 -4.88 -2.02 -5.08
N MET A 424 -5.98 -1.86 -5.80
CA MET A 424 -6.44 -0.54 -6.24
C MET A 424 -6.89 0.31 -5.05
N LEU A 425 -6.19 1.42 -4.82
CA LEU A 425 -6.48 2.37 -3.76
C LEU A 425 -7.77 3.13 -4.06
N ALA A 426 -8.69 3.12 -3.09
CA ALA A 426 -9.82 4.04 -2.95
C ALA A 426 -9.79 4.64 -1.53
N HIS A 427 -9.82 5.97 -1.43
CA HIS A 427 -9.81 6.68 -0.14
C HIS A 427 -10.59 7.99 -0.23
N PHE A 428 -11.06 8.45 0.93
CA PHE A 428 -11.68 9.75 1.07
C PHE A 428 -10.61 10.84 1.12
N GLU A 429 -10.86 11.92 0.38
CA GLU A 429 -10.11 13.17 0.41
C GLU A 429 -10.51 14.01 1.62
N ARG A 430 -9.68 15.00 1.97
CA ARG A 430 -10.02 15.99 3.01
C ARG A 430 -11.32 16.72 2.66
N GLU A 431 -12.27 16.77 3.58
CA GLU A 431 -13.62 17.33 3.36
C GLU A 431 -13.62 18.78 2.86
N THR A 432 -12.66 19.59 3.33
CA THR A 432 -12.53 21.00 2.95
C THR A 432 -11.48 21.24 1.86
N GLY A 433 -10.94 20.18 1.26
CA GLY A 433 -9.92 20.26 0.21
C GLY A 433 -10.50 20.43 -1.20
N VAL A 434 -9.65 20.84 -2.15
CA VAL A 434 -10.01 21.00 -3.58
C VAL A 434 -10.52 19.68 -4.19
N LEU A 435 -10.01 18.55 -3.68
CA LEU A 435 -10.34 17.20 -4.12
C LEU A 435 -11.59 16.61 -3.47
N ALA A 436 -12.24 17.32 -2.53
CA ALA A 436 -13.41 16.82 -1.80
C ALA A 436 -14.58 16.40 -2.71
N HIS A 437 -14.64 16.91 -3.94
CA HIS A 437 -15.63 16.52 -4.95
C HIS A 437 -15.59 15.02 -5.31
N LYS A 438 -14.49 14.31 -5.01
CA LYS A 438 -14.36 12.85 -5.22
C LYS A 438 -15.08 12.02 -4.15
N ASN A 439 -15.28 12.57 -2.95
CA ASN A 439 -15.77 11.83 -1.78
C ASN A 439 -17.15 11.15 -1.99
N PRO A 440 -18.14 11.76 -2.66
CA PRO A 440 -19.40 11.07 -2.96
C PRO A 440 -19.19 9.79 -3.78
N TYR A 441 -18.25 9.78 -4.72
CA TYR A 441 -17.93 8.61 -5.56
C TYR A 441 -17.19 7.52 -4.79
N VAL A 442 -16.34 7.92 -3.84
CA VAL A 442 -15.72 6.98 -2.88
C VAL A 442 -16.77 6.37 -1.97
N GLN A 443 -17.77 7.15 -1.53
CA GLN A 443 -18.88 6.62 -0.74
C GLN A 443 -19.69 5.58 -1.51
N HIS A 444 -19.92 5.78 -2.82
CA HIS A 444 -20.61 4.76 -3.64
C HIS A 444 -19.85 3.42 -3.68
N ILE A 445 -18.52 3.45 -3.75
CA ILE A 445 -17.66 2.26 -3.68
C ILE A 445 -17.78 1.60 -2.30
N ALA A 446 -17.69 2.38 -1.22
CA ALA A 446 -17.83 1.88 0.14
C ALA A 446 -19.20 1.24 0.38
N ASP A 447 -20.28 1.89 -0.05
CA ASP A 447 -21.65 1.38 0.07
C ASP A 447 -21.85 0.09 -0.74
N ALA A 448 -21.23 -0.01 -1.92
CA ALA A 448 -21.25 -1.24 -2.71
C ALA A 448 -20.56 -2.39 -1.99
N PHE A 449 -19.41 -2.11 -1.36
CA PHE A 449 -18.67 -3.11 -0.60
C PHE A 449 -19.44 -3.56 0.65
N GLU A 450 -20.10 -2.63 1.34
CA GLU A 450 -21.00 -2.91 2.47
C GLU A 450 -22.19 -3.79 2.05
N ARG A 451 -22.84 -3.51 0.92
CA ARG A 451 -23.92 -4.35 0.38
C ARG A 451 -23.43 -5.76 0.05
N MET A 452 -22.28 -5.87 -0.62
CA MET A 452 -21.68 -7.17 -0.98
C MET A 452 -21.38 -8.00 0.27
N THR A 453 -20.68 -7.42 1.25
CA THR A 453 -20.33 -8.10 2.50
C THR A 453 -21.56 -8.51 3.31
N THR A 454 -22.61 -7.67 3.36
CA THR A 454 -23.89 -8.01 4.01
C THR A 454 -24.56 -9.23 3.38
N ARG A 455 -24.54 -9.36 2.05
CA ARG A 455 -25.09 -10.53 1.35
C ARG A 455 -24.37 -11.82 1.76
N HIS A 456 -23.03 -11.79 1.84
CA HIS A 456 -22.23 -12.95 2.21
C HIS A 456 -22.38 -13.39 3.67
N THR A 457 -22.71 -12.48 4.59
CA THR A 457 -22.88 -12.82 6.01
C THR A 457 -24.30 -13.19 6.40
N SER A 458 -25.29 -12.95 5.53
CA SER A 458 -26.70 -13.26 5.78
C SER A 458 -27.10 -14.66 5.32
N THR A 459 -26.22 -15.35 4.59
CA THR A 459 -26.34 -16.74 4.15
C THR A 459 -25.54 -17.66 5.06
#